data_AF-A0A0P7U1U5-F1
#
_entry.id   AF-A0A0P7U1U5-F1
#
_cell.length_a   1.000
_cell.length_b   1.000
_cell.length_c   1.000
_cell.angle_alpha   90.00
_cell.angle_beta   90.00
_cell.angle_gamma   90.00
#
_symmetry.space_group_name_H-M   'P 1'
#
loop_
_entity.id
_entity.type
_entity.pdbx_description
1 polymer ?
#
loop_
_entity_poly.entity_id
_entity_poly.type
_entity_poly.pdbx_seq_one_letter_code
_entity_poly.pdbx_strand_id
1 'polypeptide(L)'
;LLCRLINSLYPRGKEPIKKIPETQMAFKQMEKISQFLKAAEAYGVITTDIFQTVDLWEGKDMAAVQRTLMALGSVAVTKDDGHYRGDHDWFHRKAQGHRREFSEEQLRRGQSLIGLQMGSNRGASQSGMTGYGMPRQIM
;
A
#
# COMPACT_ATOMS: atom_id res chain seq x y z
N LEU A 1 14.35 18.17 -11.76
CA LEU A 1 14.10 18.04 -10.31
C LEU A 1 13.60 16.65 -9.94
N LEU A 2 12.50 16.16 -10.52
CA LEU A 2 11.93 14.82 -10.22
C LEU A 2 12.93 13.66 -10.25
N CYS A 3 13.80 13.58 -11.26
CA CYS A 3 14.83 12.53 -11.32
C CYS A 3 15.83 12.61 -10.14
N ARG A 4 16.18 13.83 -9.70
CA ARG A 4 17.07 14.04 -8.54
C ARG A 4 16.36 13.65 -7.24
N LEU A 5 15.06 13.96 -7.13
CA LEU A 5 14.23 13.58 -5.98
C LEU A 5 14.21 12.07 -5.80
N ILE A 6 13.81 11.30 -6.82
CA ILE A 6 13.74 9.84 -6.68
C ILE A 6 15.12 9.23 -6.42
N ASN A 7 16.18 9.71 -7.06
CA ASN A 7 17.54 9.23 -6.82
C ASN A 7 18.00 9.45 -5.38
N SER A 8 17.59 10.56 -4.73
CA SER A 8 17.96 10.83 -3.34
C SER A 8 17.39 9.83 -2.33
N LEU A 9 16.33 9.10 -2.70
CA LEU A 9 15.72 8.05 -1.89
C LEU A 9 16.46 6.70 -2.02
N TYR A 10 17.47 6.60 -2.88
CA TYR A 10 18.26 5.38 -3.06
C TYR A 10 19.68 5.55 -2.50
N PRO A 11 20.34 4.46 -2.08
CA PRO A 11 21.75 4.48 -1.73
C PRO A 11 22.60 4.88 -2.94
N ARG A 12 23.75 5.51 -2.67
CA ARG A 12 24.72 5.88 -3.70
C ARG A 12 25.07 4.66 -4.57
N GLY A 13 24.94 4.81 -5.89
CA GLY A 13 25.22 3.76 -6.87
C GLY A 13 24.05 2.84 -7.23
N LYS A 14 22.95 2.85 -6.46
CA LYS A 14 21.70 2.14 -6.81
C LYS A 14 20.60 3.06 -7.34
N GLU A 15 20.98 4.25 -7.79
CA GLU A 15 20.06 5.25 -8.32
C GLU A 15 19.37 4.73 -9.59
N PRO A 16 18.02 4.82 -9.69
CA PRO A 16 17.30 4.35 -10.85
C PRO A 16 17.61 5.16 -12.11
N ILE A 17 17.93 6.45 -11.97
CA ILE A 17 18.17 7.36 -13.10
C ILE A 17 19.61 7.87 -13.08
N LYS A 18 20.52 7.18 -13.77
CA LYS A 18 21.97 7.46 -13.72
C LYS A 18 22.39 8.76 -14.42
N LYS A 19 21.72 9.13 -15.52
CA LYS A 19 22.09 10.28 -16.34
C LYS A 19 20.94 11.28 -16.38
N ILE A 20 21.20 12.51 -15.94
CA ILE A 20 20.24 13.61 -15.96
C ILE A 20 20.84 14.77 -16.77
N PRO A 21 20.96 14.63 -18.11
CA PRO A 21 21.48 15.70 -18.96
C PRO A 21 20.50 16.88 -18.99
N GLU A 22 20.97 18.12 -18.94
CA GLU A 22 20.11 19.29 -19.09
C GLU A 22 19.84 19.53 -20.58
N THR A 23 18.56 19.69 -20.93
CA THR A 23 18.12 19.86 -22.33
C THR A 23 16.80 20.60 -22.35
N GLN A 24 16.64 21.49 -23.33
CA GLN A 24 15.43 22.26 -23.61
C GLN A 24 14.46 21.52 -24.55
N MET A 25 14.84 20.35 -25.06
CA MET A 25 13.97 19.58 -25.96
C MET A 25 12.77 19.01 -25.19
N ALA A 26 11.56 19.41 -25.59
CA ALA A 26 10.30 18.99 -24.98
C ALA A 26 10.20 17.46 -24.82
N PHE A 27 10.45 16.70 -25.89
CA PHE A 27 10.43 15.24 -25.86
C PHE A 27 11.37 14.64 -24.81
N LYS A 28 12.57 15.22 -24.64
CA LYS A 28 13.53 14.76 -23.63
C LYS A 28 13.11 15.12 -22.21
N GLN A 29 12.38 16.21 -22.02
CA GLN A 29 11.81 16.56 -20.71
C GLN A 29 10.65 15.63 -20.36
N MET A 30 9.77 15.31 -21.32
CA MET A 30 8.72 14.31 -21.17
C MET A 30 9.26 12.90 -20.87
N GLU A 31 10.35 12.50 -21.53
CA GLU A 31 11.05 11.23 -21.27
C GLU A 31 11.55 11.14 -19.81
N LYS A 32 12.09 12.24 -19.26
CA LYS A 32 12.53 12.30 -17.85
C LYS A 32 11.38 12.16 -16.86
N ILE A 33 10.23 12.74 -17.17
CA ILE A 33 9.02 12.57 -16.35
C ILE A 33 8.64 11.09 -16.36
N SER A 34 8.59 10.45 -17.53
CA SER A 34 8.30 9.02 -17.64
C SER A 34 9.29 8.14 -16.86
N GLN A 35 10.59 8.45 -16.89
CA GLN A 35 11.61 7.73 -16.10
C GLN A 35 11.36 7.87 -14.59
N PHE A 36 10.98 9.06 -14.12
CA PHE A 36 10.60 9.26 -12.73
C PHE A 36 9.37 8.43 -12.34
N LEU A 37 8.31 8.42 -13.18
CA LEU A 37 7.08 7.68 -12.89
C LEU A 37 7.34 6.18 -12.73
N LYS A 38 8.13 5.60 -13.66
CA LYS A 38 8.57 4.19 -13.58
C LYS A 38 9.36 3.90 -12.29
N ALA A 39 10.25 4.81 -11.91
CA ALA A 39 11.04 4.66 -10.70
C ALA A 39 10.19 4.83 -9.42
N ALA A 40 9.18 5.68 -9.43
CA ALA A 40 8.23 5.86 -8.33
C ALA A 40 7.34 4.63 -8.14
N GLU A 41 6.85 4.04 -9.23
CA GLU A 41 6.14 2.75 -9.21
C GLU A 41 7.01 1.64 -8.62
N ALA A 42 8.23 1.48 -9.13
CA ALA A 42 9.18 0.49 -8.63
C ALA A 42 9.59 0.73 -7.17
N TYR A 43 9.54 1.98 -6.71
CA TYR A 43 9.77 2.32 -5.31
C TYR A 43 8.60 1.91 -4.39
N GLY A 44 7.41 1.64 -4.93
CA GLY A 44 6.24 1.17 -4.19
C GLY A 44 5.09 2.17 -4.11
N VAL A 45 5.09 3.22 -4.94
CA VAL A 45 3.90 4.06 -5.11
C VAL A 45 2.83 3.24 -5.86
N ILE A 46 1.59 3.28 -5.39
CA ILE A 46 0.48 2.56 -6.01
C ILE A 46 0.17 3.23 -7.35
N THR A 47 -0.04 2.44 -8.40
CA THR A 47 -0.28 2.93 -9.76
C THR A 47 -1.46 3.89 -9.88
N THR A 48 -2.48 3.74 -9.04
CA THR A 48 -3.63 4.66 -8.96
C THR A 48 -3.26 6.07 -8.52
N ASP A 49 -2.17 6.20 -7.76
CA ASP A 49 -1.65 7.48 -7.27
C ASP A 49 -0.63 8.09 -8.23
N ILE A 50 -0.25 7.42 -9.33
CA ILE A 50 0.79 7.88 -10.29
C ILE A 50 0.15 8.74 -11.37
N PHE A 51 0.62 9.99 -11.48
CA PHE A 51 0.20 10.92 -12.53
C PHE A 51 0.75 10.54 -13.92
N GLN A 52 0.15 11.10 -14.99
CA GLN A 52 0.62 10.93 -16.36
C GLN A 52 1.53 12.07 -16.80
N THR A 53 2.46 11.82 -17.72
CA THR A 53 3.42 12.86 -18.20
C THR A 53 2.75 14.19 -18.59
N VAL A 54 1.57 14.11 -19.21
CA VAL A 54 0.75 15.25 -19.64
C VAL A 54 0.25 16.09 -18.46
N ASP A 55 -0.04 15.47 -17.32
CA ASP A 55 -0.57 16.16 -16.13
C ASP A 55 0.41 17.19 -15.59
N LEU A 56 1.71 16.89 -15.66
CA LEU A 56 2.78 17.80 -15.29
C LEU A 56 3.27 18.66 -16.46
N TRP A 57 3.42 18.08 -17.65
CA TRP A 57 4.01 18.75 -18.80
C TRP A 57 3.10 19.85 -19.36
N GLU A 58 1.81 19.55 -19.51
CA GLU A 58 0.80 20.50 -20.00
C GLU A 58 -0.01 21.10 -18.84
N GLY A 59 0.21 20.65 -17.61
CA GLY A 59 -0.48 21.15 -16.42
C GLY A 59 -1.95 20.70 -16.31
N LYS A 60 -2.33 19.58 -16.93
CA LYS A 60 -3.74 19.13 -16.95
C LYS A 60 -4.29 18.74 -15.59
N ASP A 61 -3.48 18.11 -14.75
CA ASP A 61 -3.88 17.71 -13.38
C ASP A 61 -2.69 17.82 -12.42
N MET A 62 -2.41 19.03 -11.97
CA MET A 62 -1.38 19.27 -10.95
C MET A 62 -1.73 18.65 -9.58
N ALA A 63 -3.02 18.36 -9.33
CA ALA A 63 -3.42 17.68 -8.11
C ALA A 63 -2.99 16.20 -8.13
N ALA A 64 -3.03 15.54 -9.29
CA ALA A 64 -2.45 14.20 -9.45
C ALA A 64 -0.95 14.20 -9.15
N VAL A 65 -0.21 15.19 -9.66
CA VAL A 65 1.22 15.33 -9.39
C VAL A 65 1.49 15.45 -7.89
N GLN A 66 0.73 16.31 -7.20
CA GLN A 66 0.85 16.48 -5.75
C GLN A 66 0.53 15.17 -5.00
N ARG A 67 -0.54 14.46 -5.38
CA ARG A 67 -0.89 13.15 -4.79
C ARG A 67 0.25 12.14 -4.94
N THR A 68 0.84 12.02 -6.12
CA THR A 68 1.98 11.12 -6.35
C THR A 68 3.17 11.45 -5.45
N LEU A 69 3.51 12.74 -5.30
CA LEU A 69 4.63 13.17 -4.46
C LEU A 69 4.35 12.90 -2.97
N MET A 70 3.13 13.16 -2.49
CA MET A 70 2.71 12.82 -1.13
C MET A 70 2.74 11.31 -0.86
N ALA A 71 2.30 10.52 -1.83
CA ALA A 71 2.35 9.06 -1.77
C ALA A 71 3.80 8.55 -1.74
N LEU A 72 4.69 9.13 -2.55
CA LEU A 72 6.12 8.79 -2.58
C LEU A 72 6.81 9.09 -1.24
N GLY A 73 6.56 10.26 -0.65
CA GLY A 73 7.12 10.62 0.66
C GLY A 73 6.60 9.70 1.77
N SER A 74 5.30 9.39 1.77
CA SER A 74 4.71 8.42 2.71
C SER A 74 5.35 7.04 2.58
N VAL A 75 5.58 6.54 1.35
CA VAL A 75 6.28 5.26 1.12
C VAL A 75 7.72 5.34 1.63
N ALA A 76 8.43 6.46 1.41
CA ALA A 76 9.80 6.62 1.86
C ALA A 76 9.93 6.59 3.39
N VAL A 77 9.10 7.34 4.11
CA VAL A 77 9.07 7.31 5.60
C VAL A 77 8.66 5.95 6.13
N THR A 78 7.81 5.22 5.40
CA THR A 78 7.37 3.87 5.78
C THR A 78 8.48 2.83 5.63
N LYS A 79 9.34 2.95 4.61
CA LYS A 79 10.47 2.02 4.41
C LYS A 79 11.53 2.14 5.49
N ASP A 80 11.72 3.34 6.05
CA ASP A 80 12.64 3.62 7.16
C ASP A 80 14.08 3.09 6.90
N ASP A 81 14.54 3.20 5.65
CA ASP A 81 15.84 2.67 5.20
C ASP A 81 17.01 3.63 5.41
N GLY A 82 16.78 4.76 6.09
CA GLY A 82 17.77 5.80 6.38
C GLY A 82 18.14 6.72 5.21
N HIS A 83 17.49 6.61 4.05
CA HIS A 83 17.79 7.46 2.88
C HIS A 83 16.92 8.71 2.80
N TYR A 84 15.73 8.68 3.40
CA TYR A 84 14.90 9.86 3.54
C TYR A 84 15.55 10.86 4.52
N ARG A 85 15.60 12.16 4.13
CA ARG A 85 16.32 13.22 4.86
C ARG A 85 15.45 14.40 5.29
N GLY A 86 14.13 14.28 5.15
CA GLY A 86 13.19 15.34 5.53
C GLY A 86 12.61 15.12 6.93
N ASP A 87 11.72 16.01 7.33
CA ASP A 87 10.91 15.82 8.53
C ASP A 87 9.96 14.63 8.30
N HIS A 88 9.87 13.74 9.29
CA HIS A 88 9.01 12.57 9.23
C HIS A 88 7.54 12.95 9.46
N ASP A 89 7.26 14.07 10.14
CA ASP A 89 5.91 14.51 10.49
C ASP A 89 5.11 15.02 9.27
N TRP A 90 5.81 15.30 8.15
CA TRP A 90 5.18 15.73 6.90
C TRP A 90 4.44 14.61 6.18
N PHE A 91 4.71 13.35 6.54
CA PHE A 91 4.17 12.19 5.84
C PHE A 91 3.62 11.15 6.81
N HIS A 92 2.54 10.48 6.40
CA HIS A 92 1.95 9.40 7.16
C HIS A 92 2.67 8.09 6.86
N ARG A 93 2.97 7.27 7.87
CA ARG A 93 3.43 5.89 7.64
C ARG A 93 2.28 5.05 7.10
N LYS A 94 2.51 4.38 5.96
CA LYS A 94 1.59 3.39 5.40
C LYS A 94 1.62 2.12 6.25
N ALA A 95 0.49 1.45 6.37
CA ALA A 95 0.40 0.18 7.08
C ALA A 95 1.24 -0.88 6.35
N GLN A 96 2.15 -1.54 7.06
CA GLN A 96 2.88 -2.69 6.56
C GLN A 96 2.24 -3.98 7.08
N GLY A 97 2.06 -4.96 6.18
CA GLY A 97 1.58 -6.28 6.58
C GLY A 97 2.64 -7.00 7.40
N HIS A 98 2.38 -7.24 8.68
CA HIS A 98 3.24 -8.05 9.53
C HIS A 98 2.78 -9.51 9.50
N ARG A 99 3.28 -10.28 8.52
CA ARG A 99 3.00 -11.72 8.43
C ARG A 99 3.70 -12.42 9.59
N ARG A 100 2.92 -12.80 10.60
CA ARG A 100 3.41 -13.58 11.74
C ARG A 100 3.58 -15.02 11.27
N GLU A 101 4.81 -15.51 11.30
CA GLU A 101 5.09 -16.92 11.11
C GLU A 101 4.95 -17.61 12.47
N PHE A 102 4.08 -18.62 12.51
CA PHE A 102 3.90 -19.47 13.68
C PHE A 102 4.62 -20.78 13.43
N SER A 103 5.27 -21.32 14.45
CA SER A 103 5.83 -22.67 14.36
C SER A 103 4.73 -23.71 14.13
N GLU A 104 5.07 -24.83 13.49
CA GLU A 104 4.10 -25.93 13.29
C GLU A 104 3.50 -26.42 14.60
N GLU A 105 4.29 -26.42 15.68
CA GLU A 105 3.81 -26.79 17.01
C GLU A 105 2.78 -25.79 17.54
N GLN A 106 2.99 -24.48 17.37
CA GLN A 106 2.00 -23.45 17.72
C GLN A 106 0.72 -23.57 16.90
N LEU A 107 0.83 -23.84 15.59
CA LEU A 107 -0.33 -24.07 14.72
C LEU A 107 -1.11 -25.32 15.16
N ARG A 108 -0.41 -26.40 15.52
CA ARG A 108 -1.02 -27.66 16.00
C ARG A 108 -1.70 -27.49 17.36
N ARG A 109 -1.10 -26.72 18.29
CA ARG A 109 -1.74 -26.35 19.57
C ARG A 109 -2.97 -25.46 19.35
N GLY A 110 -2.97 -24.64 18.30
CA GLY A 110 -4.13 -23.85 17.89
C GLY A 110 -5.31 -24.70 17.42
N GLN A 111 -5.06 -25.85 16.78
CA GLN A 111 -6.12 -26.76 16.31
C GLN A 111 -6.92 -27.38 17.46
N SER A 112 -6.32 -27.54 18.65
CA SER A 112 -7.02 -28.03 19.84
C SER A 112 -7.86 -26.96 20.55
N LEU A 113 -7.69 -25.69 20.19
CA LEU A 113 -8.44 -24.58 20.77
C LEU A 113 -9.67 -24.30 19.90
N ILE A 114 -10.84 -24.75 20.34
CA ILE A 114 -12.11 -24.51 19.63
C ILE A 114 -12.50 -23.04 19.81
N GLY A 115 -12.08 -22.19 18.86
CA GLY A 115 -12.46 -20.80 18.79
C GLY A 115 -13.91 -20.68 18.33
N LEU A 116 -14.82 -20.44 19.28
CA LEU A 116 -16.28 -20.38 19.14
C LEU A 116 -16.94 -21.74 18.94
N GLN A 117 -18.08 -21.90 19.64
CA GLN A 117 -18.96 -23.05 19.64
C GLN A 117 -19.49 -23.29 18.21
N MET A 118 -18.69 -23.95 17.37
CA MET A 118 -19.11 -24.54 16.10
C MET A 118 -20.00 -25.74 16.44
N GLY A 119 -21.21 -25.46 16.91
CA GLY A 119 -22.26 -26.45 17.00
C GLY A 119 -22.51 -26.99 15.61
N SER A 120 -22.13 -28.23 15.36
CA SER A 120 -22.53 -28.94 14.15
C SER A 120 -24.06 -29.02 14.13
N ASN A 121 -24.69 -28.39 13.15
CA ASN A 121 -26.13 -28.51 12.94
C ASN A 121 -26.54 -29.87 12.34
N ARG A 122 -25.58 -30.78 12.08
CA ARG A 122 -25.85 -32.08 11.44
C ARG A 122 -26.70 -33.05 12.28
N GLY A 123 -27.04 -32.69 13.52
CA GLY A 123 -28.02 -33.40 14.36
C GLY A 123 -29.11 -32.50 14.94
N ALA A 124 -29.08 -31.19 14.66
CA ALA A 124 -30.12 -30.26 15.11
C ALA A 124 -31.22 -30.22 14.04
N SER A 125 -32.08 -31.25 14.01
CA SER A 125 -33.31 -31.15 13.24
C SER A 125 -34.17 -30.03 13.83
N GLN A 126 -34.74 -29.18 12.97
CA GLN A 126 -35.66 -28.09 13.35
C GLN A 126 -36.94 -28.61 14.06
N SER A 127 -37.11 -29.92 14.16
CA SER A 127 -38.16 -30.57 14.95
C SER A 127 -38.02 -30.21 16.43
N GLY A 128 -38.77 -29.20 16.87
CA GLY A 128 -38.79 -28.72 18.27
C GLY A 128 -38.24 -27.31 18.47
N MET A 129 -37.68 -26.66 17.44
CA MET A 129 -37.36 -25.23 17.52
C MET A 129 -38.63 -24.40 17.30
N THR A 130 -39.20 -23.89 18.39
CA THR A 130 -40.30 -22.91 18.31
C THR A 130 -39.74 -21.59 17.75
N GLY A 131 -40.31 -21.11 16.64
CA GLY A 131 -39.97 -19.79 16.11
C GLY A 131 -40.28 -18.69 17.12
N TYR A 132 -39.52 -17.60 17.07
CA TYR A 132 -39.78 -16.41 17.87
C TYR A 132 -41.25 -15.97 17.70
N GLY A 133 -42.01 -15.96 18.80
CA GLY A 133 -43.40 -15.49 18.83
C GLY A 133 -44.48 -16.52 19.14
N MET A 134 -44.15 -17.79 19.41
CA MET A 134 -45.19 -18.77 19.80
C MET A 134 -45.71 -18.53 21.23
N PRO A 135 -47.05 -18.49 21.44
CA PRO A 135 -47.63 -18.38 22.78
C PRO A 135 -47.43 -19.66 23.59
N ARG A 136 -47.22 -19.52 24.90
CA ARG A 136 -47.04 -20.64 25.84
C ARG A 136 -48.34 -21.45 25.92
N GLN A 137 -48.29 -22.75 25.62
CA GLN A 137 -49.38 -23.66 25.98
C GLN A 137 -49.35 -23.87 27.50
N ILE A 138 -50.43 -23.50 28.16
CA ILE A 138 -50.69 -23.73 29.58
C ILE A 138 -51.76 -24.83 29.62
N MET A 139 -51.47 -25.93 30.34
CA MET A 139 -52.44 -26.97 30.67
C MET A 139 -52.83 -26.84 32.13
#